data_AF-A0A941VK48-F1
#
_entry.id   AF-A0A941VK48-F1
#
_cell.length_a   1.000
_cell.length_b   1.000
_cell.length_c   1.000
_cell.angle_alpha   90.00
_cell.angle_beta   90.00
_cell.angle_gamma   90.00
#
_symmetry.space_group_name_H-M   'P 1'
#
loop_
_entity.id
_entity.type
_entity.pdbx_description
1 polymer ?
#
loop_
_entity_poly.entity_id
_entity_poly.type
_entity_poly.pdbx_seq_one_letter_code
_entity_poly.pdbx_strand_id
1 'polypeptide(L)'
;QRKLLSRGWHPTAVFGTFTAAAVASKLLGLDAPKTAAALGIAGSQTSGLAQWIEEGSWTKRMHPGWAAHSGILASLLASSGFGAPAKIFEGIHGLYRAFLREGNFDLRELTAELGRRWETRQICIKVYPAGY
;
A
#
# COMPACT_ATOMS: atom_id res chain seq x y z
N GLN A 1 4.02 10.91 -0.42
CA GLN A 1 2.70 11.03 0.25
C GLN A 1 1.91 12.28 -0.16
N ARG A 2 2.45 13.51 -0.08
CA ARG A 2 1.71 14.75 -0.44
C ARG A 2 1.10 14.75 -1.86
N LYS A 3 1.81 14.19 -2.85
CA LYS A 3 1.31 14.04 -4.24
C LYS A 3 0.09 13.12 -4.39
N LEU A 4 -0.14 12.16 -3.47
CA LEU A 4 -1.32 11.27 -3.54
C LEU A 4 -2.58 11.96 -3.02
N LEU A 5 -2.44 12.68 -1.89
CA LEU A 5 -3.55 13.42 -1.28
C LEU A 5 -4.08 14.50 -2.24
N SER A 6 -3.17 15.26 -2.88
CA SER A 6 -3.56 16.26 -3.89
C SER A 6 -4.26 15.68 -5.12
N ARG A 7 -4.26 14.35 -5.27
CA ARG A 7 -4.93 13.62 -6.35
C ARG A 7 -6.16 12.87 -5.88
N GLY A 8 -6.62 13.14 -4.66
CA GLY A 8 -7.83 12.56 -4.10
C GLY A 8 -7.65 11.17 -3.48
N TRP A 9 -6.42 10.69 -3.29
CA TRP A 9 -6.16 9.38 -2.68
C TRP A 9 -5.61 9.49 -1.27
N HIS A 10 -6.14 8.68 -0.35
CA HIS A 10 -5.64 8.59 1.02
C HIS A 10 -4.40 7.66 1.10
N PRO A 11 -3.19 8.17 1.39
CA PRO A 11 -1.97 7.35 1.38
C PRO A 11 -2.01 6.15 2.31
N THR A 12 -2.65 6.28 3.47
CA THR A 12 -2.80 5.16 4.43
C THR A 12 -3.61 4.01 3.83
N ALA A 13 -4.67 4.32 3.06
CA ALA A 13 -5.48 3.30 2.41
C ALA A 13 -4.69 2.61 1.29
N VAL A 14 -4.01 3.40 0.47
CA VAL A 14 -3.23 2.89 -0.67
C VAL A 14 -2.03 2.07 -0.21
N PHE A 15 -1.09 2.69 0.49
CA PHE A 15 0.16 2.02 0.87
C PHE A 15 -0.02 1.03 2.02
N GLY A 16 -1.03 1.23 2.87
CA GLY A 16 -1.38 0.27 3.93
C GLY A 16 -1.78 -1.08 3.36
N THR A 17 -2.45 -1.11 2.21
CA THR A 17 -2.89 -2.36 1.57
C THR A 17 -1.70 -3.22 1.14
N PHE A 18 -0.70 -2.61 0.47
CA PHE A 18 0.55 -3.30 0.12
C PHE A 18 1.38 -3.69 1.34
N THR A 19 1.44 -2.81 2.35
CA THR A 19 2.18 -3.09 3.59
C THR A 19 1.59 -4.30 4.31
N ALA A 20 0.26 -4.35 4.45
CA ALA A 20 -0.44 -5.46 5.06
C ALA A 20 -0.21 -6.76 4.27
N ALA A 21 -0.23 -6.71 2.94
CA ALA A 21 0.07 -7.88 2.10
C ALA A 21 1.51 -8.38 2.28
N ALA A 22 2.50 -7.48 2.32
CA ALA A 22 3.90 -7.85 2.55
C ALA A 22 4.10 -8.50 3.93
N VAL A 23 3.51 -7.91 4.97
CA VAL A 23 3.59 -8.44 6.35
C VAL A 23 2.87 -9.78 6.46
N ALA A 24 1.65 -9.90 5.96
CA ALA A 24 0.90 -11.16 6.00
C ALA A 24 1.59 -12.27 5.20
N SER A 25 2.13 -11.95 4.02
CA SER A 25 2.93 -12.90 3.22
C SER A 25 4.15 -13.40 4.00
N LYS A 26 4.85 -12.51 4.72
CA LYS A 26 5.98 -12.87 5.57
C LYS A 26 5.57 -13.79 6.72
N LEU A 27 4.46 -13.50 7.38
CA LEU A 27 3.93 -14.31 8.49
C LEU A 27 3.45 -15.70 8.03
N LEU A 28 2.90 -15.78 6.81
CA LEU A 28 2.48 -17.04 6.18
C LEU A 28 3.65 -17.86 5.61
N GLY A 29 4.88 -17.34 5.64
CA GLY A 29 6.06 -18.02 5.07
C GLY A 29 6.00 -18.16 3.55
N LEU A 30 5.36 -17.23 2.84
CA LEU A 30 5.28 -17.26 1.38
C LEU A 30 6.67 -17.03 0.75
N ASP A 31 6.92 -17.72 -0.36
CA ASP A 31 8.10 -17.51 -1.18
C ASP A 31 7.98 -16.22 -2.03
N ALA A 32 9.05 -15.89 -2.77
CA ALA A 32 9.08 -14.67 -3.57
C ALA A 32 7.98 -14.62 -4.66
N PRO A 33 7.70 -15.70 -5.43
CA PRO A 33 6.59 -15.71 -6.39
C PRO A 33 5.23 -15.48 -5.75
N LYS A 34 4.90 -16.15 -4.63
CA LYS A 34 3.62 -15.96 -3.95
C LYS A 34 3.51 -14.59 -3.28
N THR A 35 4.61 -14.07 -2.75
CA THR A 35 4.65 -12.70 -2.20
C THR A 35 4.40 -11.66 -3.30
N ALA A 36 5.02 -11.82 -4.47
CA ALA A 36 4.76 -10.95 -5.62
C ALA A 36 3.30 -11.02 -6.07
N ALA A 37 2.70 -12.23 -6.09
CA ALA A 37 1.29 -12.40 -6.38
C ALA A 37 0.40 -11.70 -5.34
N ALA A 38 0.70 -11.83 -4.04
CA ALA A 38 -0.02 -11.16 -2.97
C ALA A 38 -0.02 -9.63 -3.14
N LEU A 39 1.14 -9.04 -3.48
CA LEU A 39 1.25 -7.62 -3.79
C LEU A 39 0.44 -7.24 -5.05
N GLY A 40 0.43 -8.11 -6.06
CA GLY A 40 -0.38 -7.94 -7.27
C GLY A 40 -1.89 -7.88 -6.96
N ILE A 41 -2.40 -8.82 -6.17
CA ILE A 41 -3.80 -8.86 -5.74
C ILE A 41 -4.14 -7.64 -4.87
N ALA A 42 -3.25 -7.29 -3.94
CA ALA A 42 -3.39 -6.12 -3.07
C ALA A 42 -3.48 -4.82 -3.88
N GLY A 43 -2.75 -4.71 -4.99
CA GLY A 43 -2.85 -3.56 -5.88
C GLY A 43 -4.23 -3.41 -6.53
N SER A 44 -4.90 -4.50 -6.87
CA SER A 44 -6.28 -4.46 -7.36
C SER A 44 -7.32 -4.14 -6.29
N GLN A 45 -7.02 -4.36 -5.01
CA GLN A 45 -7.92 -4.05 -3.89
C GLN A 45 -7.68 -2.68 -3.26
N THR A 46 -6.57 -2.04 -3.62
CA THR A 46 -6.17 -0.73 -3.12
C THR A 46 -7.20 0.33 -3.49
N SER A 47 -7.71 1.05 -2.49
CA SER A 47 -8.75 2.05 -2.62
C SER A 47 -8.58 3.17 -1.58
N GLY A 48 -9.58 4.05 -1.44
CA GLY A 48 -9.65 5.07 -0.40
C GLY A 48 -9.51 6.49 -0.93
N LEU A 49 -10.66 7.11 -1.23
CA LEU A 49 -10.73 8.51 -1.66
C LEU A 49 -10.58 9.46 -0.46
N ALA A 50 -9.98 10.62 -0.72
CA ALA A 50 -9.66 11.62 0.29
C ALA A 50 -10.77 12.69 0.48
N GLN A 51 -11.95 12.51 -0.11
CA GLN A 51 -13.07 13.45 -0.03
C GLN A 51 -13.50 13.78 1.41
N TRP A 52 -13.24 12.87 2.36
CA TRP A 52 -13.46 13.12 3.80
C TRP A 52 -12.71 14.35 4.34
N ILE A 53 -11.69 14.85 3.65
CA ILE A 53 -10.97 16.07 4.03
C ILE A 53 -11.91 17.28 3.96
N GLU A 54 -12.74 17.36 2.93
CA GLU A 54 -13.66 18.47 2.72
C GLU A 54 -14.92 18.36 3.60
N GLU A 55 -15.37 17.12 3.85
CA GLU A 55 -16.66 16.86 4.51
C GLU A 55 -16.53 16.47 6.00
N GLY A 56 -15.32 16.19 6.49
CA GLY A 56 -15.10 15.70 7.86
C GLY A 56 -15.70 14.31 8.12
N SER A 57 -15.98 13.52 7.08
CA SER A 57 -16.68 12.24 7.20
C SER A 57 -15.82 11.13 7.83
N TRP A 58 -16.47 10.08 8.34
CA TRP A 58 -15.81 9.05 9.15
C TRP A 58 -15.07 7.98 8.33
N THR A 59 -15.18 8.01 7.00
CA THR A 59 -14.56 7.01 6.10
C THR A 59 -13.05 6.94 6.27
N LYS A 60 -12.39 8.06 6.63
CA LYS A 60 -10.98 8.09 7.05
C LYS A 60 -10.62 7.01 8.08
N ARG A 61 -11.50 6.76 9.07
CA ARG A 61 -11.27 5.83 10.19
C ARG A 61 -11.34 4.38 9.72
N MET A 62 -12.19 4.10 8.72
CA MET A 62 -12.32 2.78 8.10
C MET A 62 -11.09 2.41 7.27
N HIS A 63 -10.49 3.38 6.58
CA HIS A 63 -9.38 3.16 5.64
C HIS A 63 -8.24 2.25 6.14
N PRO A 64 -7.63 2.44 7.33
CA PRO A 64 -6.59 1.54 7.82
C PRO A 64 -7.09 0.11 8.05
N GLY A 65 -8.33 -0.06 8.53
CA GLY A 65 -8.94 -1.38 8.74
C GLY A 65 -9.20 -2.08 7.40
N TRP A 66 -9.72 -1.37 6.41
CA TRP A 66 -9.92 -1.91 5.06
C TRP A 66 -8.60 -2.31 4.41
N ALA A 67 -7.56 -1.47 4.54
CA ALA A 67 -6.23 -1.78 4.03
C ALA A 67 -5.64 -3.06 4.64
N ALA A 68 -5.76 -3.23 5.97
CA ALA A 68 -5.32 -4.44 6.65
C ALA A 68 -6.10 -5.67 6.17
N HIS A 69 -7.43 -5.57 6.09
CA HIS A 69 -8.31 -6.62 5.58
C HIS A 69 -7.91 -7.05 4.15
N SER A 70 -7.76 -6.09 3.23
CA SER A 70 -7.40 -6.36 1.85
C SER A 70 -6.03 -7.02 1.71
N GLY A 71 -5.01 -6.55 2.44
CA GLY A 71 -3.67 -7.16 2.37
C GLY A 71 -3.63 -8.60 2.91
N ILE A 72 -4.36 -8.88 4.00
CA ILE A 72 -4.47 -10.23 4.54
C ILE A 72 -5.18 -11.15 3.54
N LEU A 73 -6.33 -10.72 3.00
CA LEU A 73 -7.07 -11.50 2.01
C LEU A 73 -6.23 -11.76 0.75
N ALA A 74 -5.51 -10.75 0.26
CA ALA A 74 -4.61 -10.89 -0.89
C ALA A 74 -3.53 -11.96 -0.66
N SER A 75 -2.95 -11.99 0.54
CA SER A 75 -1.91 -12.97 0.91
C SER A 75 -2.48 -14.39 1.02
N LEU A 76 -3.69 -14.54 1.56
CA LEU A 76 -4.39 -15.82 1.63
C LEU A 76 -4.72 -16.35 0.22
N LEU A 77 -5.20 -15.50 -0.67
CA LEU A 77 -5.47 -15.85 -2.08
C LEU A 77 -4.18 -16.31 -2.78
N ALA A 78 -3.10 -15.53 -2.66
CA ALA A 78 -1.81 -15.90 -3.24
C ALA A 78 -1.25 -17.21 -2.64
N SER A 79 -1.44 -17.45 -1.34
CA SER A 79 -1.03 -18.71 -0.69
C SER A 79 -1.70 -19.93 -1.32
N SER A 80 -2.94 -19.74 -1.79
CA SER A 80 -3.78 -20.76 -2.43
C SER A 80 -3.55 -20.90 -3.94
N GLY A 81 -2.57 -20.16 -4.48
CA GLY A 81 -2.20 -20.23 -5.90
C GLY A 81 -2.99 -19.28 -6.82
N PHE A 82 -3.66 -18.27 -6.27
CA PHE A 82 -4.33 -17.26 -7.09
C PHE A 82 -3.31 -16.44 -7.90
N GLY A 83 -3.50 -16.36 -9.21
CA GLY A 83 -2.62 -15.66 -10.13
C GLY A 83 -2.83 -14.14 -10.13
N ALA A 84 -1.75 -13.36 -10.23
CA ALA A 84 -1.78 -11.91 -10.18
C ALA A 84 -0.61 -11.27 -10.95
N PRO A 85 -0.73 -9.98 -11.35
CA PRO A 85 0.33 -9.30 -12.09
C PRO A 85 1.60 -9.11 -11.25
N ALA A 86 2.74 -9.57 -11.75
CA ALA A 86 4.03 -9.42 -11.07
C ALA A 86 4.58 -7.98 -11.09
N LYS A 87 4.17 -7.16 -12.06
CA LYS A 87 4.64 -5.78 -12.27
C LYS A 87 3.64 -4.74 -11.75
N ILE A 88 3.04 -4.99 -10.58
CA ILE A 88 1.95 -4.16 -10.05
C ILE A 88 2.38 -2.74 -9.73
N PHE A 89 3.66 -2.48 -9.48
CA PHE A 89 4.15 -1.13 -9.19
C PHE A 89 4.48 -0.37 -10.48
N GLU A 90 5.29 -0.98 -11.34
CA GLU A 90 5.98 -0.35 -12.47
C GLU A 90 5.37 -0.63 -13.85
N GLY A 91 4.45 -1.59 -13.94
CA GLY A 91 3.78 -1.96 -15.18
C GLY A 91 3.05 -0.77 -15.81
N ILE A 92 2.70 -0.91 -17.10
CA ILE A 92 1.99 0.14 -17.85
C ILE A 92 0.64 0.54 -17.21
N HIS A 93 0.02 -0.40 -16.48
CA HIS A 93 -1.18 -0.21 -15.67
C HIS A 93 -0.91 -0.34 -14.17
N GLY A 94 0.36 -0.20 -13.76
CA GLY A 94 0.79 -0.33 -12.37
C GLY A 94 0.50 0.91 -11.52
N LEU A 95 0.68 0.76 -10.21
CA LEU A 95 0.41 1.75 -9.17
C LEU A 95 0.97 3.14 -9.50
N TYR A 96 2.24 3.23 -9.91
CA TYR A 96 2.88 4.51 -10.18
C TYR A 96 2.18 5.26 -11.30
N ARG A 97 1.87 4.59 -12.41
CA ARG A 97 1.19 5.22 -13.55
C ARG A 97 -0.27 5.55 -13.21
N ALA A 98 -0.97 4.64 -12.54
CA ALA A 98 -2.39 4.82 -12.21
C ALA A 98 -2.63 5.95 -11.18
N PHE A 99 -1.88 5.99 -10.08
CA PHE A 99 -2.13 6.91 -8.98
C PHE A 99 -1.31 8.19 -9.07
N LEU A 100 -0.11 8.12 -9.66
CA LEU A 100 0.82 9.24 -9.69
C LEU A 100 0.97 9.88 -11.08
N ARG A 101 0.37 9.31 -12.15
CA ARG A 101 0.37 9.71 -13.59
C ARG A 101 1.73 10.02 -14.21
N GLU A 102 2.51 10.93 -13.63
CA GLU A 102 3.78 11.42 -14.15
C GLU A 102 4.79 11.66 -13.02
N GLY A 103 6.05 11.32 -13.31
CA GLY A 103 7.19 11.48 -12.42
C GLY A 103 8.30 10.50 -12.81
N ASN A 104 9.55 10.95 -12.77
CA ASN A 104 10.69 10.03 -12.74
C ASN A 104 10.70 9.34 -11.39
N PHE A 105 10.03 8.18 -11.30
CA PHE A 105 10.11 7.31 -10.13
C PHE A 105 11.34 6.43 -10.29
N ASP A 106 12.33 6.65 -9.44
CA ASP A 106 13.44 5.72 -9.34
C ASP A 106 13.01 4.52 -8.49
N LEU A 107 12.64 3.42 -9.15
CA LEU A 107 12.22 2.19 -8.48
C LEU A 107 13.33 1.58 -7.61
N ARG A 108 14.60 1.97 -7.83
CA ARG A 108 15.71 1.54 -6.99
C ARG A 108 15.54 2.04 -5.56
N GLU A 109 14.83 3.14 -5.34
CA GLU A 109 14.53 3.64 -3.99
C GLU A 109 13.65 2.69 -3.17
N LEU A 110 12.82 1.85 -3.80
CA LEU A 110 11.96 0.90 -3.08
C LEU A 110 12.76 -0.19 -2.37
N THR A 111 13.90 -0.56 -2.93
CA THR A 111 14.76 -1.63 -2.42
C THR A 111 16.09 -1.12 -1.87
N ALA A 112 16.35 0.19 -2.00
CA ALA A 112 17.54 0.83 -1.46
C ALA A 112 17.64 0.60 0.04
N GLU A 113 18.80 0.13 0.49
CA GLU A 113 19.13 -0.05 1.90
C GLU A 113 18.22 -1.02 2.67
N LEU A 114 17.48 -1.91 2.00
CA LEU A 114 16.72 -2.96 2.68
C LEU A 114 17.63 -3.79 3.60
N GLY A 115 17.15 -4.01 4.84
CA GLY A 115 17.90 -4.69 5.89
C GLY A 115 18.97 -3.85 6.59
N ARG A 116 19.31 -2.65 6.07
CA ARG A 116 20.27 -1.72 6.67
C ARG A 116 19.58 -0.49 7.26
N ARG A 117 18.65 0.11 6.52
CA ARG A 117 17.86 1.26 6.94
C ARG A 117 16.44 0.83 7.28
N TRP A 118 15.98 1.17 8.48
CA TRP A 118 14.63 0.87 8.96
C TRP A 118 13.83 2.16 9.08
N GLU A 119 12.87 2.37 8.17
CA GLU A 119 12.01 3.56 8.17
C GLU A 119 11.10 3.66 9.40
N THR A 120 10.94 2.57 10.16
CA THR A 120 10.24 2.57 11.44
C THR A 120 10.86 3.50 12.48
N ARG A 121 12.15 3.85 12.34
CA ARG A 121 12.80 4.85 13.21
C ARG A 121 12.45 6.30 12.85
N GLN A 122 11.80 6.53 11.72
CA GLN A 122 11.41 7.85 11.21
C GLN A 122 9.91 8.13 11.44
N ILE A 123 9.22 7.31 12.24
CA ILE A 123 7.81 7.52 12.57
C ILE A 123 7.66 8.54 13.71
N CYS A 124 6.63 9.37 13.62
CA CYS A 124 6.28 10.32 14.67
C CYS A 124 5.11 9.79 15.52
N ILE A 125 5.15 10.05 16.82
CA ILE A 125 4.04 9.83 17.75
C ILE A 125 3.28 11.15 17.87
N LYS A 126 1.96 11.12 17.67
CA LYS A 126 1.11 12.30 17.85
C LYS A 126 1.00 12.65 19.32
N VAL A 127 1.21 13.93 19.65
CA VAL A 127 0.94 14.48 20.99
C VAL A 127 -0.56 14.75 21.18
N TYR A 128 -1.28 15.06 20.10
CA TYR A 128 -2.71 15.41 20.12
C TYR A 128 -3.53 14.59 19.12
N PRO A 129 -4.81 14.31 19.38
CA PRO A 129 -5.71 13.57 18.48
C PRO A 129 -6.23 14.44 17.31
N ALA A 130 -5.35 15.22 16.67
CA ALA A 130 -5.67 16.13 15.57
C ALA A 130 -4.97 15.72 14.25
N GLY A 131 -5.23 16.45 13.16
CA GLY A 131 -4.42 16.37 11.93
C GLY A 131 -2.94 16.67 12.21
N TYR A 132 -2.04 16.16 11.35
CA TYR A 132 -0.63 16.58 11.36
C TYR A 132 -0.46 17.88 10.58
#